data_AF-A0A1K0IUJ4-F1
#
_entry.id   AF-A0A1K0IUJ4-F1
#
_cell.length_a   1.000
_cell.length_b   1.000
_cell.length_c   1.000
_cell.angle_alpha   90.00
_cell.angle_beta   90.00
_cell.angle_gamma   90.00
#
_symmetry.space_group_name_H-M   'P 1'
#
loop_
_entity.id
_entity.type
_entity.pdbx_description
1 polymer ?
#
loop_
_entity_poly.entity_id
_entity_poly.type
_entity_poly.pdbx_seq_one_letter_code
_entity_poly.pdbx_strand_id
1 'polypeptide(L)' 'MLQSAVLARQPGARFRLEIYPGAYHGFDGTSELHMRRDVPAGMRKTQGVTVGGDAVARVAALAQLDSWLASPDP' A
#
# COMPACT_ATOMS: atom_id res chain seq x y z
N MET A 1 -1.10 -14.68 -8.09
CA MET A 1 -0.26 -13.61 -7.52
C MET A 1 -0.67 -12.28 -8.13
N LEU A 2 -0.71 -11.19 -7.36
CA LEU A 2 -1.29 -9.90 -7.78
C LEU A 2 -0.70 -9.38 -9.11
N GLN A 3 0.61 -9.54 -9.30
CA GLN A 3 1.32 -9.20 -10.53
C GLN A 3 0.77 -9.91 -11.77
N SER A 4 0.47 -11.21 -11.69
CA SER A 4 -0.13 -11.97 -12.79
C SER A 4 -1.53 -11.44 -13.16
N ALA A 5 -2.30 -10.99 -12.16
CA ALA A 5 -3.63 -10.42 -12.40
C ALA A 5 -3.57 -9.05 -13.08
N VAL A 6 -2.56 -8.23 -12.76
CA VAL A 6 -2.31 -6.96 -13.44
C VAL A 6 -1.95 -7.21 -14.90
N LEU A 7 -0.96 -8.06 -15.17
CA LEU A 7 -0.52 -8.36 -16.53
C LEU A 7 -1.62 -9.02 -17.38
N ALA A 8 -2.46 -9.87 -16.79
CA ALA A 8 -3.58 -10.47 -17.50
C ALA A 8 -4.62 -9.43 -17.97
N ARG A 9 -4.80 -8.34 -17.21
CA ARG A 9 -5.74 -7.26 -17.56
C ARG A 9 -5.09 -6.18 -18.43
N GLN A 10 -3.81 -5.92 -18.22
CA GLN A 10 -3.04 -4.87 -18.90
C GLN A 10 -1.65 -5.43 -19.24
N PRO A 11 -1.50 -6.16 -20.35
CA PRO A 11 -0.25 -6.83 -20.70
C PRO A 11 0.94 -5.89 -20.90
N GLY A 12 0.69 -4.63 -21.30
CA GLY A 12 1.71 -3.58 -21.44
C GLY A 12 1.89 -2.70 -20.20
N ALA A 13 1.26 -3.04 -19.07
CA ALA A 13 1.42 -2.26 -17.84
C ALA A 13 2.86 -2.35 -17.36
N ARG A 14 3.46 -1.18 -17.16
CA ARG A 14 4.74 -1.01 -16.50
C ARG A 14 4.47 -0.73 -15.04
N PHE A 15 4.92 -1.61 -14.16
CA PHE A 15 4.74 -1.42 -12.73
C PHE A 15 5.79 -2.18 -11.93
N ARG A 16 6.03 -1.67 -10.72
CA ARG A 16 6.72 -2.37 -9.65
C ARG A 16 5.70 -2.70 -8.56
N LEU A 17 5.77 -3.92 -8.02
CA LEU A 17 4.93 -4.34 -6.90
C LEU A 17 5.82 -4.62 -5.69
N GLU A 18 5.70 -3.77 -4.68
CA GLU A 18 6.35 -3.92 -3.38
C GLU A 18 5.31 -4.23 -2.31
N ILE A 19 5.64 -5.17 -1.42
CA ILE A 19 4.78 -5.56 -0.30
C ILE A 19 5.56 -5.31 0.99
N TYR A 20 5.01 -4.50 1.88
CA TYR A 20 5.59 -4.21 3.20
C TYR A 20 4.86 -5.01 4.28
N PRO A 21 5.43 -6.15 4.76
CA PRO A 21 4.75 -6.99 5.73
C PRO A 21 4.55 -6.23 7.05
N GLY A 22 3.35 -6.35 7.64
CA GLY A 22 3.01 -5.69 8.90
C GLY A 22 2.49 -4.25 8.76
N ALA A 23 2.67 -3.61 7.61
CA ALA A 23 2.12 -2.30 7.33
C ALA A 23 0.59 -2.36 7.11
N TYR A 24 -0.15 -1.43 7.71
CA TYR A 24 -1.60 -1.30 7.57
C TYR A 24 -1.98 -0.23 6.54
N HIS A 25 -3.28 -0.02 6.32
CA HIS A 25 -3.73 1.15 5.55
C HIS A 25 -3.27 2.45 6.22
N GLY A 26 -2.74 3.39 5.42
CA GLY A 26 -2.16 4.64 5.92
C GLY A 26 -0.74 4.53 6.46
N PHE A 27 0.00 3.45 6.14
CA PHE A 27 1.37 3.23 6.60
C PHE A 27 2.36 4.34 6.19
N ASP A 28 2.07 5.04 5.11
CA ASP A 28 2.83 6.18 4.59
C ASP A 28 2.61 7.46 5.41
N GLY A 29 1.63 7.46 6.32
CA GLY A 29 1.39 8.55 7.28
C GLY A 29 2.33 8.53 8.48
N THR A 30 2.15 9.50 9.37
CA THR A 30 2.90 9.64 10.64
C THR A 30 2.06 9.31 11.87
N SER A 31 0.75 9.13 11.72
CA SER A 31 -0.15 8.80 12.84
C SER A 31 0.16 7.43 13.42
N GLU A 32 -0.03 7.25 14.72
CA GLU A 32 0.10 5.94 15.35
C GLU A 32 -0.95 4.95 14.83
N LEU A 33 -0.67 3.64 15.00
CA LEU A 33 -1.65 2.59 14.71
C LEU A 33 -2.87 2.72 15.63
N HIS A 34 -4.04 2.80 15.03
CA HIS A 34 -5.32 2.87 15.75
C HIS A 34 -6.42 2.18 14.95
N MET A 35 -7.52 1.84 15.63
CA MET A 35 -8.67 1.20 15.01
C MET A 35 -9.72 2.24 14.61
N ARG A 36 -10.05 2.32 13.33
CA ARG A 36 -11.16 3.12 12.81
C ARG A 36 -12.45 2.30 12.79
N ARG A 37 -13.53 2.87 13.33
CA ARG A 37 -14.87 2.26 13.38
C ARG A 37 -15.90 3.01 12.53
N ASP A 38 -15.52 4.16 12.01
CA ASP A 38 -16.33 5.06 11.18
C ASP A 38 -16.30 4.71 9.69
N VAL A 39 -15.48 3.74 9.30
CA VAL A 39 -15.40 3.25 7.91
C VAL A 39 -16.60 2.35 7.63
N PRO A 40 -17.45 2.65 6.63
CA PRO A 40 -18.57 1.80 6.26
C PRO A 40 -18.06 0.39 5.93
N ALA A 41 -18.32 -0.56 6.82
CA ALA A 41 -17.75 -1.88 6.68
C ALA A 41 -18.37 -2.60 5.49
N GLY A 42 -17.58 -2.82 4.44
CA GLY A 42 -17.81 -3.92 3.53
C GLY A 42 -17.77 -5.24 4.32
N MET A 43 -18.87 -5.98 4.31
CA MET A 43 -19.06 -7.33 4.86
C MET A 43 -18.80 -7.61 6.36
N ARG A 44 -18.06 -6.80 7.13
CA ARG A 44 -17.80 -7.03 8.58
C ARG A 44 -18.10 -5.80 9.44
N LYS A 45 -19.39 -5.50 9.61
CA LYS A 45 -19.93 -4.31 10.32
C LYS A 45 -19.50 -4.11 11.78
N THR A 46 -18.85 -5.09 12.39
CA THR A 46 -18.51 -5.07 13.83
C THR A 46 -17.02 -5.03 14.12
N GLN A 47 -16.15 -5.19 13.12
CA GLN A 47 -14.70 -5.16 13.30
C GLN A 47 -14.18 -3.91 12.61
N GLY A 48 -13.75 -2.93 13.39
CA GLY A 48 -13.07 -1.75 12.86
C GLY A 48 -11.81 -2.14 12.07
N VAL A 49 -11.27 -1.19 11.30
CA VAL A 49 -10.06 -1.40 10.51
C VAL A 49 -8.85 -0.79 11.22
N THR A 50 -7.77 -1.55 11.34
CA THR A 50 -6.49 -1.02 11.84
C THR A 50 -5.84 -0.18 10.74
N VAL A 51 -5.48 1.05 11.09
CA VAL A 51 -4.81 2.01 10.20
C VAL A 51 -3.72 2.74 10.97
N GLY A 52 -2.76 3.32 10.26
CA GLY A 52 -1.72 4.16 10.84
C GLY A 52 -0.37 3.93 10.18
N GLY A 53 0.57 4.79 10.53
CA GLY A 53 1.90 4.86 9.97
C GLY A 53 2.80 3.68 10.37
N ASP A 54 3.69 3.32 9.45
CA ASP A 54 4.83 2.46 9.68
C ASP A 54 6.06 3.18 9.14
N ALA A 55 6.95 3.62 10.03
CA ALA A 55 8.07 4.46 9.64
C ALA A 55 9.05 3.77 8.68
N VAL A 56 9.24 2.45 8.83
CA VAL A 56 10.15 1.67 7.98
C VAL A 56 9.54 1.50 6.60
N ALA A 57 8.28 1.07 6.54
CA ALA A 57 7.57 0.91 5.28
C ALA A 57 7.42 2.25 4.54
N ARG A 58 7.13 3.35 5.26
CA ARG A 58 7.05 4.69 4.67
C ARG A 58 8.34 5.11 3.99
N VAL A 59 9.47 4.99 4.68
CA VAL A 59 10.78 5.38 4.14
C VAL A 59 11.12 4.52 2.92
N ALA A 60 10.92 3.21 3.01
CA ALA A 60 11.16 2.31 1.90
C ALA A 60 10.27 2.62 0.69
N ALA A 61 8.97 2.87 0.91
CA ALA A 61 8.04 3.19 -0.16
C ALA A 61 8.37 4.52 -0.86
N LEU A 62 8.73 5.55 -0.11
CA LEU A 62 9.16 6.83 -0.68
C LEU A 62 10.44 6.66 -1.52
N ALA A 63 11.42 5.89 -1.03
CA ALA A 63 12.64 5.61 -1.80
C ALA A 63 12.35 4.83 -3.10
N GLN A 64 11.40 3.88 -3.08
CA GLN A 64 10.98 3.15 -4.28
C GLN A 64 10.25 4.07 -5.26
N LEU A 65 9.41 4.98 -4.77
CA LEU A 65 8.72 5.97 -5.59
C LEU A 65 9.71 6.94 -6.25
N ASP A 66 10.67 7.47 -5.48
CA ASP A 66 11.71 8.35 -6.01
C ASP A 66 12.54 7.64 -7.10
N SER A 67 12.91 6.37 -6.85
CA SER A 67 13.63 5.54 -7.83
C SER A 67 12.82 5.31 -9.11
N TRP A 68 11.52 5.06 -8.98
CA TRP A 68 10.61 4.89 -10.12
C TRP A 68 10.51 6.17 -10.95
N LEU A 69 10.32 7.32 -10.30
CA LEU A 69 10.16 8.62 -10.98
C LEU A 69 11.46 9.11 -11.64
N ALA A 70 12.62 8.73 -11.12
CA ALA A 70 13.91 9.06 -11.71
C ALA A 70 14.30 8.15 -12.88
N SER A 71 13.63 7.00 -13.06
CA SER A 71 13.94 6.09 -14.16
C SER A 71 13.40 6.63 -15.49
N PRO A 72 14.21 6.67 -16.57
CA PRO A 72 13.73 7.04 -17.89
C PRO A 72 12.81 5.96 -18.50
N ASP A 73 12.90 4.73 -17.97
CA ASP A 73 12.15 3.57 -18.41
C ASP A 73 11.76 2.75 -17.16
N PRO A 74 10.80 3.21 -16.35
CA PRO A 74 10.41 2.53 -15.10
C PRO A 74 9.59 1.24 -15.31
#